data_AF-I3YFE9-F1
#
_entry.id   AF-I3YFE9-F1
#
_cell.length_a   1.000
_cell.length_b   1.000
_cell.length_c   1.000
_cell.angle_alpha   90.00
_cell.angle_beta   90.00
_cell.angle_gamma   90.00
#
_symmetry.space_group_name_H-M   'P 1'
#
loop_
_entity.id
_entity.type
_entity.pdbx_description
1 polymer ?
#
loop_
_entity_poly.entity_id
_entity_poly.type
_entity_poly.pdbx_seq_one_letter_code
_entity_poly.pdbx_strand_id
1 'polypeptide(L)'
;MSDNPLSPKPDRLDGLFSERQIVLPLTVAALLTLALSLTFLHFQDPASLPLGLNRYLGTGYCQFMIAIFILTLLYAALQYLGLQGERHRLRQRFDPRAARRNSRLRDWILYLSGRGPQDDDLPAALQDGSGKTRRREDLLHLRDDLLLLRSQQHQHNFAPIGFAIWVLPLLGFIGTVIGITQAIGGLEDSVDPSADGSGLGGVLGGLAFAFDTTFIGLVLVIPTMLSLLILRARAQKLDMVYYRILLDRLFCDTAD
;
A
#
# COMPACT_ATOMS: atom_id res chain seq x y z
N MET A 1 13.01 -23.74 42.06
CA MET A 1 12.37 -23.14 40.88
C MET A 1 13.47 -22.48 40.06
N SER A 2 13.94 -23.17 39.04
CA SER A 2 15.01 -22.71 38.15
C SER A 2 14.47 -21.70 37.15
N ASP A 3 14.99 -20.47 37.19
CA ASP A 3 14.79 -19.51 36.11
C ASP A 3 15.36 -20.08 34.81
N ASN A 4 14.48 -20.39 33.88
CA ASN A 4 14.82 -20.86 32.55
C ASN A 4 15.27 -19.64 31.71
N PRO A 5 16.55 -19.53 31.29
CA PRO A 5 17.04 -18.36 30.55
C PRO A 5 16.59 -18.31 29.08
N LEU A 6 15.61 -19.14 28.69
CA LEU A 6 15.22 -19.42 27.29
C LEU A 6 13.85 -18.87 26.88
N SER A 7 13.20 -18.02 27.68
CA SER A 7 12.05 -17.27 27.15
C SER A 7 12.54 -16.02 26.41
N PRO A 8 12.35 -15.89 25.09
CA PRO A 8 12.56 -14.61 24.42
C PRO A 8 11.64 -13.59 25.06
N LYS A 9 12.20 -12.49 25.58
CA LYS A 9 11.41 -11.38 26.15
C LYS A 9 10.39 -10.90 25.11
N PRO A 10 9.10 -10.77 25.45
CA PRO A 10 8.05 -10.36 24.51
C PRO A 10 8.38 -9.03 23.81
N ASP A 11 9.03 -8.09 24.51
CA ASP A 11 9.43 -6.78 23.98
C ASP A 11 10.38 -6.82 22.75
N ARG A 12 11.07 -7.93 22.49
CA ARG A 12 11.92 -8.08 21.27
C ARG A 12 11.13 -8.53 20.04
N LEU A 13 9.94 -9.10 20.23
CA LEU A 13 9.06 -9.52 19.14
C LEU A 13 8.16 -8.37 18.64
N ASP A 14 7.98 -7.32 19.44
CA ASP A 14 7.20 -6.12 19.08
C ASP A 14 7.81 -5.32 17.91
N GLY A 15 9.12 -5.47 17.65
CA GLY A 15 9.79 -4.87 16.49
C GLY A 15 9.46 -5.55 15.15
N LEU A 16 9.02 -6.82 15.16
CA LEU A 16 8.67 -7.57 13.94
C LEU A 16 7.29 -7.17 13.38
N PHE A 17 6.37 -6.76 14.25
CA PHE A 17 5.02 -6.31 13.91
C PHE A 17 4.83 -4.85 14.29
N SER A 18 5.72 -3.98 13.82
CA SER A 18 5.55 -2.55 14.03
C SER A 18 4.39 -2.05 13.17
N GLU A 19 3.21 -1.89 13.77
CA GLU A 19 2.02 -1.26 13.14
C GLU A 19 2.37 0.07 12.45
N ARG A 20 3.45 0.73 12.89
CA ARG A 20 4.00 1.94 12.29
C ARG A 20 4.32 1.79 10.80
N GLN A 21 4.70 0.61 10.33
CA GLN A 21 4.99 0.35 8.91
C GLN A 21 3.73 0.45 8.02
N ILE A 22 2.55 0.41 8.62
CA ILE A 22 1.27 0.61 7.93
C ILE A 22 0.69 1.98 8.29
N VAL A 23 0.56 2.29 9.58
CA VAL A 23 -0.16 3.47 10.06
C VAL A 23 0.52 4.77 9.63
N LEU A 24 1.84 4.86 9.67
CA LEU A 24 2.56 6.09 9.31
C LEU A 24 2.44 6.41 7.80
N PRO A 25 2.79 5.51 6.86
CA PRO A 25 2.61 5.80 5.44
C PRO A 25 1.14 6.00 5.06
N LEU A 26 0.21 5.31 5.74
CA LEU A 26 -1.22 5.47 5.51
C LEU A 26 -1.72 6.86 5.96
N THR A 27 -1.32 7.32 7.14
CA THR A 27 -1.71 8.65 7.64
C THR A 27 -1.12 9.77 6.80
N VAL A 28 0.14 9.64 6.37
CA VAL A 28 0.76 10.60 5.44
C VAL A 28 0.02 10.62 4.11
N ALA A 29 -0.27 9.45 3.53
CA ALA A 29 -1.05 9.37 2.30
C ALA A 29 -2.45 9.98 2.47
N ALA A 30 -3.11 9.74 3.60
CA ALA A 30 -4.45 10.29 3.90
C ALA A 30 -4.44 11.80 4.01
N LEU A 31 -3.47 12.39 4.71
CA LEU A 31 -3.34 13.83 4.83
C LEU A 31 -3.04 14.49 3.47
N LEU A 32 -2.18 13.88 2.66
CA LEU A 32 -1.87 14.36 1.32
C LEU A 32 -3.09 14.29 0.39
N THR A 33 -3.80 13.16 0.39
CA THR A 33 -5.03 13.02 -0.40
C THR A 33 -6.09 14.02 0.05
N LEU A 34 -6.29 14.19 1.36
CA LEU A 34 -7.24 15.18 1.90
C LEU A 34 -6.89 16.59 1.43
N ALA A 35 -5.61 16.97 1.53
CA ALA A 35 -5.13 18.28 1.07
C ALA A 35 -5.34 18.47 -0.44
N LEU A 36 -5.03 17.45 -1.25
CA LEU A 36 -5.27 17.44 -2.70
C LEU A 36 -6.76 17.59 -3.02
N SER A 37 -7.63 16.85 -2.35
CA SER A 37 -9.08 16.92 -2.53
C SER A 37 -9.65 18.28 -2.14
N LEU A 38 -9.22 18.85 -1.01
CA LEU A 38 -9.66 20.20 -0.58
C LEU A 38 -9.17 21.29 -1.54
N THR A 39 -7.93 21.19 -2.00
CA THR A 39 -7.38 22.10 -3.01
C THR A 39 -8.17 22.00 -4.32
N PHE A 40 -8.48 20.77 -4.74
CA PHE A 40 -9.29 20.54 -5.93
C PHE A 40 -10.68 21.16 -5.81
N LEU A 41 -11.37 20.96 -4.67
CA LEU A 41 -12.69 21.55 -4.42
C LEU A 41 -12.65 23.09 -4.37
N HIS A 42 -11.56 23.68 -3.89
CA HIS A 42 -11.42 25.13 -3.76
C HIS A 42 -11.11 25.83 -5.10
N PHE A 43 -10.35 25.17 -5.98
CA PHE A 43 -9.89 25.72 -7.26
C PHE A 43 -10.70 25.23 -8.48
N GLN A 44 -11.84 24.57 -8.26
CA GLN A 44 -12.63 24.01 -9.35
C GLN A 44 -13.43 25.10 -10.08
N ASP A 45 -12.81 25.72 -11.09
CA ASP A 45 -13.52 26.54 -12.08
C ASP A 45 -14.15 25.63 -13.16
N PRO A 46 -15.50 25.53 -13.25
CA PRO A 46 -16.19 24.61 -14.16
C PRO A 46 -15.93 24.87 -15.66
N ALA A 47 -15.27 25.98 -16.01
CA ALA A 47 -14.94 26.36 -17.39
C ALA A 47 -13.58 25.85 -17.89
N SER A 48 -12.73 25.28 -17.02
CA SER A 48 -11.32 24.97 -17.37
C SER A 48 -11.05 23.50 -17.71
N LEU A 49 -11.98 22.59 -17.39
CA LEU A 49 -11.77 21.14 -17.57
C LEU A 49 -12.27 20.66 -18.94
N PRO A 50 -11.54 19.73 -19.60
CA PRO A 50 -12.02 19.11 -20.83
C PRO A 50 -13.35 18.39 -20.58
N LEU A 51 -14.26 18.49 -21.54
CA LEU A 51 -15.68 18.10 -21.43
C LEU A 51 -15.89 16.70 -20.82
N GLY A 52 -15.02 15.74 -21.19
CA GLY A 52 -15.09 14.36 -20.70
C GLY A 52 -14.69 14.20 -19.22
N LEU A 53 -13.66 14.91 -18.74
CA LEU A 53 -13.29 14.84 -17.32
C LEU A 53 -14.26 15.59 -16.42
N ASN A 54 -14.85 16.69 -16.92
CA ASN A 54 -15.82 17.46 -16.15
C ASN A 54 -17.06 16.63 -15.77
N ARG A 55 -17.48 15.69 -16.63
CA ARG A 55 -18.57 14.75 -16.34
C ARG A 55 -18.30 13.90 -15.09
N TYR A 56 -17.09 13.36 -14.97
CA TYR A 56 -16.71 12.51 -13.85
C TYR A 56 -16.35 13.33 -12.61
N LEU A 57 -15.57 14.40 -12.77
CA LEU A 57 -15.14 15.28 -11.68
C LEU A 57 -16.23 16.22 -11.19
N GLY A 58 -17.35 16.37 -11.90
CA GLY A 58 -18.50 17.14 -11.45
C GLY A 58 -19.38 16.38 -10.45
N THR A 59 -19.17 15.07 -10.30
CA THR A 59 -19.99 14.22 -9.43
C THR A 59 -19.21 13.86 -8.15
N GLY A 60 -19.75 14.24 -6.98
CA GLY A 60 -19.07 14.00 -5.70
C GLY A 60 -18.75 12.52 -5.42
N TYR A 61 -19.61 11.60 -5.87
CA TYR A 61 -19.37 10.16 -5.73
C TYR A 61 -18.11 9.68 -6.48
N CYS A 62 -17.96 10.13 -7.73
CA CYS A 62 -16.80 9.82 -8.56
C CYS A 62 -15.52 10.46 -7.99
N GLN A 63 -15.60 11.70 -7.47
CA GLN A 63 -14.48 12.34 -6.77
C GLN A 63 -14.02 11.50 -5.56
N PHE A 64 -14.96 10.94 -4.80
CA PHE A 64 -14.65 10.08 -3.66
C PHE A 64 -13.91 8.79 -4.09
N MET A 65 -14.36 8.14 -5.16
CA MET A 65 -13.67 6.97 -5.72
C MET A 65 -12.24 7.32 -6.18
N ILE A 66 -12.07 8.47 -6.85
CA ILE A 66 -10.77 8.96 -7.29
C ILE A 66 -9.87 9.28 -6.08
N ALA A 67 -10.42 9.84 -4.99
CA ALA A 67 -9.67 10.12 -3.77
C ALA A 67 -9.13 8.84 -3.12
N ILE A 68 -9.96 7.78 -3.02
CA ILE A 68 -9.50 6.45 -2.55
C ILE A 68 -8.36 5.92 -3.43
N PHE A 69 -8.49 6.08 -4.74
CA PHE A 69 -7.44 5.67 -5.67
C PHE A 69 -6.14 6.44 -5.47
N ILE A 70 -6.20 7.77 -5.35
CA ILE A 70 -5.02 8.61 -5.09
C ILE A 70 -4.37 8.25 -3.74
N LEU A 71 -5.17 8.08 -2.69
CA LEU A 71 -4.71 7.59 -1.39
C LEU A 71 -3.91 6.28 -1.55
N THR A 72 -4.48 5.33 -2.27
CA THR A 72 -3.89 4.01 -2.47
C THR A 72 -2.60 4.09 -3.28
N LEU A 73 -2.55 4.92 -4.33
CA LEU A 73 -1.35 5.15 -5.11
C LEU A 73 -0.24 5.82 -4.30
N LEU A 74 -0.58 6.82 -3.49
CA LEU A 74 0.38 7.49 -2.60
C LEU A 74 0.94 6.50 -1.57
N TYR A 75 0.08 5.70 -0.95
CA TYR A 75 0.50 4.63 -0.05
C TYR A 75 1.44 3.64 -0.74
N ALA A 76 1.07 3.16 -1.93
CA ALA A 76 1.90 2.26 -2.72
C ALA A 76 3.25 2.89 -3.10
N ALA A 77 3.26 4.18 -3.44
CA ALA A 77 4.49 4.92 -3.74
C ALA A 77 5.41 5.04 -2.51
N LEU A 78 4.86 5.33 -1.32
CA LEU A 78 5.63 5.36 -0.08
C LEU A 78 6.23 3.98 0.26
N GLN A 79 5.46 2.91 0.11
CA GLN A 79 5.95 1.54 0.31
C GLN A 79 7.02 1.14 -0.72
N TYR A 80 6.86 1.58 -1.97
CA TYR A 80 7.84 1.36 -3.02
C TYR A 80 9.17 2.08 -2.72
N LEU A 81 9.09 3.34 -2.28
CA LEU A 81 10.27 4.13 -1.89
C LEU A 81 10.97 3.53 -0.66
N GLY A 82 10.22 3.02 0.33
CA GLY A 82 10.76 2.29 1.47
C GLY A 82 11.55 1.04 1.06
N LEU A 83 11.01 0.23 0.15
CA LEU A 83 11.69 -0.95 -0.42
C LEU A 83 12.97 -0.58 -1.17
N GLN A 84 12.98 0.54 -1.87
CA GLN A 84 14.20 1.03 -2.54
C GLN A 84 15.28 1.45 -1.54
N GLY A 85 14.89 2.15 -0.47
CA GLY A 85 15.80 2.55 0.60
C GLY A 85 16.47 1.35 1.27
N GLU A 86 15.67 0.32 1.57
CA GLU A 86 16.15 -0.92 2.20
C GLU A 86 17.14 -1.68 1.31
N ARG A 87 16.83 -1.82 0.01
CA ARG A 87 17.75 -2.43 -0.97
C ARG A 87 19.12 -1.74 -1.00
N HIS A 88 19.14 -0.42 -0.84
CA HIS A 88 20.38 0.33 -0.85
C HIS A 88 21.17 0.17 0.45
N ARG A 89 20.49 0.11 1.61
CA ARG A 89 21.14 -0.20 2.90
C ARG A 89 21.81 -1.57 2.89
N LEU A 90 21.13 -2.58 2.35
CA LEU A 90 21.74 -3.91 2.19
C LEU A 90 23.03 -3.80 1.36
N ARG A 91 23.01 -3.12 0.21
CA ARG A 91 24.22 -2.92 -0.61
C ARG A 91 25.36 -2.23 0.15
N GLN A 92 25.07 -1.18 0.92
CA GLN A 92 26.09 -0.46 1.68
C GLN A 92 26.65 -1.28 2.84
N ARG A 93 25.82 -2.10 3.51
CA ARG A 93 26.26 -2.96 4.62
C ARG A 93 27.24 -4.04 4.16
N PHE A 94 27.16 -4.45 2.89
CA PHE A 94 28.02 -5.50 2.32
C PHE A 94 29.19 -4.98 1.46
N ASP A 95 29.26 -3.68 1.16
CA ASP A 95 30.40 -3.07 0.47
C ASP A 95 31.04 -1.97 1.36
N PRO A 96 32.09 -2.30 2.14
CA PRO A 96 32.77 -1.34 3.01
C PRO A 96 33.50 -0.21 2.26
N ARG A 97 33.66 -0.31 0.93
CA ARG A 97 34.23 0.75 0.08
C ARG A 97 33.16 1.70 -0.47
N ALA A 98 31.89 1.33 -0.39
CA ALA A 98 30.77 2.20 -0.73
C ALA A 98 30.57 3.24 0.39
N ALA A 99 31.40 4.28 0.36
CA ALA A 99 31.42 5.37 1.31
C ALA A 99 30.01 5.86 1.68
N ARG A 100 29.86 6.10 2.99
CA ARG A 100 28.69 6.57 3.75
C ARG A 100 28.16 7.91 3.21
N ARG A 101 27.57 7.92 2.01
CA ARG A 101 26.87 9.10 1.48
C ARG A 101 25.47 9.15 2.08
N ASN A 102 25.40 9.57 3.34
CA ASN A 102 24.16 9.87 4.06
C ASN A 102 23.44 11.02 3.36
N SER A 103 22.55 10.70 2.43
CA SER A 103 21.60 11.67 1.91
C SER A 103 20.44 11.73 2.90
N ARG A 104 20.31 12.84 3.64
CA ARG A 104 19.21 13.09 4.59
C ARG A 104 17.84 12.74 4.00
N LEU A 105 17.65 12.97 2.70
CA LEU A 105 16.43 12.61 1.96
C LEU A 105 16.07 11.13 2.07
N ARG A 106 17.04 10.21 2.17
CA ARG A 106 16.77 8.77 2.28
C ARG A 106 16.34 8.36 3.67
N ASP A 107 16.93 8.94 4.70
CA ASP A 107 16.49 8.70 6.08
C ASP A 107 15.06 9.21 6.27
N TRP A 108 14.73 10.35 5.64
CA TRP A 108 13.36 10.86 5.59
C TRP A 108 12.40 9.94 4.85
N ILE A 109 12.78 9.41 3.68
CA ILE A 109 11.96 8.45 2.92
C ILE A 109 11.71 7.17 3.74
N LEU A 110 12.74 6.65 4.40
CA LEU A 110 12.64 5.47 5.25
C LEU A 110 11.71 5.70 6.44
N TYR A 111 11.84 6.87 7.08
CA TYR A 111 10.94 7.30 8.14
C TYR A 111 9.49 7.39 7.64
N LEU A 112 9.23 8.06 6.52
CA LEU A 112 7.88 8.20 5.93
C LEU A 112 7.26 6.85 5.56
N SER A 113 8.06 5.87 5.15
CA SER A 113 7.60 4.50 4.88
C SER A 113 7.42 3.63 6.13
N GLY A 114 7.67 4.19 7.33
CA GLY A 114 7.59 3.49 8.61
C GLY A 114 8.75 2.54 8.92
N ARG A 115 9.78 2.47 8.05
CA ARG A 115 10.96 1.60 8.21
C ARG A 115 12.13 2.36 8.84
N GLY A 116 11.95 2.72 10.11
CA GLY A 116 12.95 3.46 10.87
C GLY A 116 14.26 2.69 11.10
N PRO A 117 15.34 3.37 11.52
CA PRO A 117 16.64 2.75 11.81
C PRO A 117 16.62 1.63 12.87
N GLN A 118 15.63 1.64 13.79
CA GLN A 118 15.54 0.69 14.91
C GLN A 118 15.07 -0.72 14.50
N ASP A 119 14.36 -0.88 13.38
CA ASP A 119 13.91 -2.21 12.92
C ASP A 119 15.07 -3.06 12.33
N ASP A 120 16.22 -2.43 12.02
CA ASP A 120 17.44 -3.07 11.49
C ASP A 120 18.25 -3.81 12.59
N ASP A 121 17.87 -3.65 13.86
CA ASP A 121 18.58 -4.20 15.02
C ASP A 121 18.27 -5.67 15.27
N LEU A 122 17.14 -6.20 14.81
CA LEU A 122 16.78 -7.61 15.04
C LEU A 122 17.73 -8.61 14.34
N PRO A 123 18.06 -8.47 13.04
CA PRO A 123 19.05 -9.34 12.41
C PRO A 123 20.46 -9.11 12.98
N ALA A 124 20.78 -7.92 13.49
CA ALA A 124 22.06 -7.65 14.15
C ALA A 124 22.16 -8.31 15.54
N ALA A 125 21.08 -8.23 16.34
CA ALA A 125 20.99 -8.82 17.67
C ALA A 125 20.90 -10.35 17.63
N LEU A 126 20.29 -10.93 16.60
CA LEU A 126 20.28 -12.38 16.37
C LEU A 126 21.64 -12.89 15.83
N GLN A 127 22.38 -12.07 15.07
CA GLN A 127 23.74 -12.39 14.63
C GLN A 127 24.76 -12.35 15.76
N ASP A 128 24.67 -11.36 16.66
CA ASP A 128 25.60 -11.21 17.80
C ASP A 128 25.43 -12.34 18.84
N GLY A 129 24.22 -12.88 18.98
CA GLY A 129 23.94 -14.03 19.86
C GLY A 129 24.35 -15.40 19.31
N SER A 130 24.69 -15.51 18.01
CA SER A 130 25.04 -16.78 17.37
C SER A 130 26.49 -17.23 17.62
N GLY A 131 27.31 -16.40 18.26
CA GLY A 131 28.73 -16.66 18.52
C GLY A 131 29.03 -17.72 19.60
N LYS A 132 28.00 -18.37 20.17
CA LYS A 132 28.19 -19.46 21.14
C LYS A 132 27.33 -20.67 20.78
N THR A 133 27.94 -21.63 20.08
CA THR A 133 27.62 -23.07 20.15
C THR A 133 26.23 -23.54 19.69
N ARG A 134 25.74 -23.16 18.49
CA ARG A 134 24.56 -23.81 17.87
C ARG A 134 24.91 -24.63 16.63
N ARG A 135 24.30 -25.83 16.51
CA ARG A 135 24.45 -26.74 15.36
C ARG A 135 24.05 -26.03 14.07
N ARG A 136 24.78 -26.32 12.98
CA ARG A 136 24.55 -25.80 11.62
C ARG A 136 23.10 -25.98 11.15
N GLU A 137 22.47 -27.09 11.54
CA GLU A 137 21.06 -27.43 11.24
C GLU A 137 20.06 -26.47 11.92
N ASP A 138 20.27 -26.13 13.20
CA ASP A 138 19.38 -25.22 13.94
C ASP A 138 19.41 -23.79 13.37
N LEU A 139 20.56 -23.36 12.86
CA LEU A 139 20.74 -22.07 12.19
C LEU A 139 20.03 -22.01 10.83
N LEU A 140 19.99 -23.13 10.09
CA LEU A 140 19.23 -23.23 8.84
C LEU A 140 17.72 -23.10 9.11
N HIS A 141 17.20 -23.83 10.09
CA HIS A 141 15.78 -23.77 10.44
C HIS A 141 15.33 -22.38 10.91
N LEU A 142 16.11 -21.72 11.77
CA LEU A 142 15.78 -20.36 12.24
C LEU A 142 15.71 -19.35 11.08
N ARG A 143 16.51 -19.53 10.02
CA ARG A 143 16.49 -18.64 8.85
C ARG A 143 15.24 -18.82 8.01
N ASP A 144 14.83 -20.06 7.78
CA ASP A 144 13.61 -20.37 7.05
C ASP A 144 12.41 -19.73 7.77
N ASP A 145 12.36 -19.85 9.10
CA ASP A 145 11.35 -19.19 9.93
C ASP A 145 11.37 -17.66 9.78
N LEU A 146 12.56 -17.03 9.80
CA LEU A 146 12.69 -15.58 9.61
C LEU A 146 12.24 -15.12 8.21
N LEU A 147 12.51 -15.90 7.16
CA LEU A 147 12.06 -15.59 5.81
C LEU A 147 10.55 -15.71 5.69
N LEU A 148 9.97 -16.74 6.31
CA LEU A 148 8.53 -16.91 6.39
C LEU A 148 7.88 -15.71 7.10
N LEU A 149 8.37 -15.32 8.27
CA LEU A 149 7.89 -14.16 9.02
C LEU A 149 7.97 -12.87 8.20
N ARG A 150 9.09 -12.65 7.49
CA ARG A 150 9.27 -11.48 6.63
C ARG A 150 8.30 -11.48 5.45
N SER A 151 8.07 -12.64 4.83
CA SER A 151 7.09 -12.77 3.75
C SER A 151 5.67 -12.44 4.22
N GLN A 152 5.31 -12.87 5.44
CA GLN A 152 4.04 -12.54 6.09
C GLN A 152 3.94 -11.02 6.37
N GLN A 153 5.02 -10.41 6.85
CA GLN A 153 5.06 -8.96 7.09
C GLN A 153 4.84 -8.15 5.81
N HIS A 154 5.44 -8.55 4.68
CA HIS A 154 5.18 -7.90 3.39
C HIS A 154 3.72 -8.03 2.96
N GLN A 155 3.09 -9.19 3.18
CA GLN A 155 1.67 -9.37 2.89
C GLN A 155 0.80 -8.45 3.77
N HIS A 156 1.12 -8.36 5.05
CA HIS A 156 0.43 -7.48 5.99
C HIS A 156 0.57 -6.00 5.59
N ASN A 157 1.78 -5.54 5.25
CA ASN A 157 2.05 -4.17 4.81
C ASN A 157 1.32 -3.80 3.50
N PHE A 158 0.98 -4.78 2.65
CA PHE A 158 0.23 -4.53 1.42
C PHE A 158 -1.28 -4.73 1.56
N ALA A 159 -1.78 -5.07 2.75
CA ALA A 159 -3.20 -5.27 3.02
C ALA A 159 -4.06 -4.04 2.66
N PRO A 160 -3.67 -2.77 2.93
CA PRO A 160 -4.48 -1.61 2.53
C PRO A 160 -4.70 -1.51 1.01
N ILE A 161 -3.69 -1.87 0.20
CA ILE A 161 -3.80 -1.87 -1.26
C ILE A 161 -4.73 -3.01 -1.71
N GLY A 162 -4.61 -4.19 -1.08
CA GLY A 162 -5.52 -5.31 -1.31
C GLY A 162 -6.98 -4.96 -1.00
N PHE A 163 -7.21 -4.24 0.09
CA PHE A 163 -8.54 -3.74 0.46
C PHE A 163 -9.08 -2.77 -0.60
N ALA A 164 -8.28 -1.80 -1.06
CA ALA A 164 -8.69 -0.87 -2.12
C ALA A 164 -9.07 -1.58 -3.44
N ILE A 165 -8.36 -2.65 -3.79
CA ILE A 165 -8.66 -3.47 -4.97
C ILE A 165 -10.06 -4.09 -4.89
N TRP A 166 -10.50 -4.49 -3.71
CA TRP A 166 -11.85 -5.03 -3.50
C TRP A 166 -12.91 -3.93 -3.42
N VAL A 167 -12.58 -2.82 -2.76
CA VAL A 167 -13.52 -1.72 -2.50
C VAL A 167 -13.88 -0.95 -3.76
N LEU A 168 -12.93 -0.65 -4.65
CA LEU A 168 -13.19 0.19 -5.84
C LEU A 168 -14.27 -0.37 -6.79
N PRO A 169 -14.25 -1.66 -7.18
CA PRO A 169 -15.34 -2.25 -7.96
C PRO A 169 -16.68 -2.30 -7.21
N LEU A 170 -16.64 -2.54 -5.90
CA LEU A 170 -17.84 -2.56 -5.07
C LEU A 170 -18.50 -1.17 -5.01
N LEU A 171 -17.72 -0.09 -4.90
CA LEU A 171 -18.23 1.27 -5.05
C LEU A 171 -18.81 1.51 -6.44
N GLY A 172 -18.20 0.99 -7.49
CA GLY A 172 -18.78 1.07 -8.84
C GLY A 172 -20.17 0.45 -8.90
N PHE A 173 -20.33 -0.74 -8.33
CA PHE A 173 -21.63 -1.44 -8.21
C PHE A 173 -22.63 -0.70 -7.32
N ILE A 174 -22.20 -0.14 -6.19
CA ILE A 174 -23.09 0.71 -5.37
C ILE A 174 -23.59 1.90 -6.18
N GLY A 175 -22.72 2.51 -6.99
CA GLY A 175 -23.10 3.59 -7.89
C GLY A 175 -24.12 3.17 -8.96
N THR A 176 -24.05 1.93 -9.48
CA THR A 176 -25.10 1.44 -10.40
C THR A 176 -26.43 1.29 -9.72
N VAL A 177 -26.45 0.73 -8.51
CA VAL A 177 -27.69 0.57 -7.75
C VAL A 177 -28.33 1.94 -7.53
N ILE A 178 -27.54 2.93 -7.08
CA ILE A 178 -28.02 4.30 -6.90
C ILE A 178 -28.55 4.90 -8.22
N GLY A 179 -27.78 4.80 -9.31
CA GLY A 179 -28.18 5.40 -10.60
C GLY A 179 -29.40 4.73 -11.24
N ILE A 180 -29.52 3.40 -11.12
CA ILE A 180 -30.70 2.67 -11.60
C ILE A 180 -31.93 3.04 -10.77
N THR A 181 -31.80 3.15 -9.44
CA THR A 181 -32.90 3.62 -8.59
C THR A 181 -33.35 5.03 -8.96
N GLN A 182 -32.41 5.94 -9.24
CA GLN A 182 -32.74 7.29 -9.74
C GLN A 182 -33.43 7.24 -11.10
N ALA A 183 -32.97 6.36 -12.00
CA ALA A 183 -33.56 6.21 -13.32
C ALA A 183 -35.00 5.67 -13.26
N ILE A 184 -35.29 4.75 -12.33
CA ILE A 184 -36.64 4.22 -12.11
C ILE A 184 -37.56 5.33 -11.59
N GLY A 185 -37.11 6.13 -10.61
CA GLY A 185 -37.90 7.28 -10.12
C GLY A 185 -38.22 8.29 -11.24
N GLY A 186 -37.24 8.61 -12.08
CA GLY A 186 -37.47 9.48 -13.25
C GLY A 186 -38.43 8.89 -14.28
N LEU A 187 -38.55 7.56 -14.36
CA LEU A 187 -39.51 6.89 -15.22
C LEU A 187 -40.94 7.04 -14.67
N GLU A 188 -41.13 6.89 -13.36
CA GLU A 188 -42.43 7.11 -12.70
C GLU A 188 -42.94 8.53 -12.98
N ASP A 189 -42.05 9.53 -12.84
CA ASP A 189 -42.36 10.94 -13.16
C ASP A 189 -42.65 11.17 -14.65
N SER A 190 -42.09 10.34 -15.55
CA SER A 190 -42.29 10.47 -17.00
C SER A 190 -43.63 9.90 -17.49
N VAL A 191 -44.23 8.99 -16.72
CA VAL A 191 -45.51 8.35 -17.04
C VAL A 191 -46.70 9.14 -16.46
N ASP A 192 -46.44 10.08 -15.53
CA ASP A 192 -47.45 11.00 -15.02
C ASP A 192 -47.91 11.95 -16.16
N PRO A 193 -49.20 11.92 -16.56
CA PRO A 193 -49.74 12.80 -17.61
C PRO A 193 -49.69 14.29 -17.25
N SER A 194 -49.37 14.63 -16.00
CA SER A 194 -49.15 16.01 -15.52
C SER A 194 -47.74 16.55 -15.80
N ALA A 195 -46.80 15.70 -16.20
CA ALA A 195 -45.38 16.04 -16.25
C ALA A 195 -44.95 16.61 -17.60
N ASP A 196 -44.15 17.70 -17.57
CA ASP A 196 -43.66 18.46 -18.73
C ASP A 196 -42.59 17.73 -19.59
N GLY A 197 -42.54 16.40 -19.57
CA GLY A 197 -41.55 15.60 -20.32
C GLY A 197 -40.13 15.60 -19.73
N SER A 198 -39.94 16.17 -18.53
CA SER A 198 -38.66 16.20 -17.80
C SER A 198 -38.21 14.82 -17.29
N GLY A 199 -39.13 13.88 -17.11
CA GLY A 199 -38.84 12.53 -16.59
C GLY A 199 -37.85 11.74 -17.44
N LEU A 200 -37.89 11.89 -18.78
CA LEU A 200 -36.94 11.20 -19.67
C LEU A 200 -35.49 11.67 -19.44
N GLY A 201 -35.30 12.94 -19.12
CA GLY A 201 -33.99 13.48 -18.74
C GLY A 201 -33.48 12.90 -17.41
N GLY A 202 -34.38 12.70 -16.44
CA GLY A 202 -34.08 12.03 -15.17
C GLY A 202 -33.64 10.58 -15.36
N VAL A 203 -34.35 9.82 -16.20
CA VAL A 203 -34.00 8.44 -16.55
C VAL A 203 -32.59 8.36 -17.14
N LEU A 204 -32.31 9.19 -18.15
CA LEU A 204 -31.01 9.20 -18.82
C LEU A 204 -29.88 9.68 -17.90
N GLY A 205 -30.16 10.63 -17.00
CA GLY A 205 -29.21 11.09 -15.99
C GLY A 205 -28.83 9.99 -14.99
N GLY A 206 -29.81 9.27 -14.45
CA GLY A 206 -29.58 8.15 -13.52
C GLY A 206 -28.80 7.00 -14.18
N LEU A 207 -29.15 6.65 -15.42
CA LEU A 207 -28.41 5.66 -16.20
C LEU A 207 -26.97 6.10 -16.50
N ALA A 208 -26.79 7.36 -16.89
CA ALA A 208 -25.46 7.93 -17.12
C ALA A 208 -24.58 7.84 -15.86
N PHE A 209 -25.13 8.21 -14.70
CA PHE A 209 -24.45 8.08 -13.41
C PHE A 209 -24.05 6.62 -13.12
N ALA A 210 -24.99 5.67 -13.28
CA ALA A 210 -24.71 4.24 -13.05
C ALA A 210 -23.56 3.70 -13.91
N PHE A 211 -23.55 4.04 -15.20
CA PHE A 211 -22.48 3.61 -16.11
C PHE A 211 -21.15 4.26 -15.75
N ASP A 212 -21.15 5.56 -15.44
CA ASP A 212 -19.95 6.33 -15.13
C ASP A 212 -19.26 5.77 -13.86
N THR A 213 -20.01 5.49 -12.79
CA THR A 213 -19.44 4.97 -11.54
C THR A 213 -18.85 3.58 -11.72
N THR A 214 -19.49 2.72 -12.53
CA THR A 214 -18.96 1.38 -12.85
C THR A 214 -17.68 1.48 -13.64
N PHE A 215 -17.69 2.32 -14.68
CA PHE A 215 -16.55 2.52 -15.55
C PHE A 215 -15.35 3.01 -14.75
N ILE A 216 -15.54 4.01 -13.88
CA ILE A 216 -14.49 4.50 -12.99
C ILE A 216 -14.00 3.40 -12.05
N GLY A 217 -14.90 2.66 -11.39
CA GLY A 217 -14.50 1.59 -10.47
C GLY A 217 -13.58 0.54 -11.12
N LEU A 218 -13.91 0.13 -12.35
CA LEU A 218 -13.11 -0.82 -13.12
C LEU A 218 -11.82 -0.19 -13.66
N VAL A 219 -11.86 1.04 -14.15
CA VAL A 219 -10.66 1.71 -14.67
C VAL A 219 -9.64 1.99 -13.57
N LEU A 220 -10.09 2.35 -12.36
CA LEU A 220 -9.20 2.63 -11.23
C LEU A 220 -8.62 1.35 -10.59
N VAL A 221 -9.34 0.21 -10.63
CA VAL A 221 -8.84 -1.02 -10.02
C VAL A 221 -7.65 -1.62 -10.78
N ILE A 222 -7.63 -1.50 -12.11
CA ILE A 222 -6.56 -2.04 -12.97
C ILE A 222 -5.16 -1.51 -12.59
N PRO A 223 -4.89 -0.19 -12.57
CA PRO A 223 -3.60 0.34 -12.14
C PRO A 223 -3.31 0.06 -10.67
N THR A 224 -4.34 -0.05 -9.82
CA THR A 224 -4.17 -0.43 -8.41
C THR A 224 -3.63 -1.85 -8.27
N MET A 225 -4.20 -2.82 -9.01
CA MET A 225 -3.70 -4.19 -9.08
C MET A 225 -2.26 -4.25 -9.62
N LEU A 226 -1.97 -3.47 -10.67
CA LEU A 226 -0.61 -3.38 -11.23
C LEU A 226 0.39 -2.87 -10.19
N SER A 227 0.02 -1.85 -9.41
CA SER A 227 0.87 -1.31 -8.35
C SER A 227 1.21 -2.38 -7.30
N LEU A 228 0.21 -3.16 -6.86
CA LEU A 228 0.41 -4.26 -5.92
C LEU A 228 1.33 -5.34 -6.49
N LEU A 229 1.17 -5.69 -7.76
CA LEU A 229 2.03 -6.67 -8.43
C LEU A 229 3.49 -6.19 -8.46
N ILE A 230 3.73 -4.92 -8.79
CA ILE A 230 5.06 -4.33 -8.80
C ILE A 230 5.67 -4.36 -7.39
N LEU A 231 4.91 -3.97 -6.36
CA LEU A 231 5.39 -3.99 -4.96
C LEU A 231 5.76 -5.41 -4.51
N ARG A 232 4.91 -6.40 -4.78
CA ARG A 232 5.17 -7.82 -4.46
C ARG A 232 6.41 -8.34 -5.16
N ALA A 233 6.55 -8.10 -6.46
CA ALA A 233 7.72 -8.53 -7.22
C ALA A 233 9.03 -7.89 -6.69
N ARG A 234 8.95 -6.63 -6.24
CA ARG A 234 10.10 -5.92 -5.65
C ARG A 234 10.46 -6.45 -4.27
N ALA A 235 9.47 -6.73 -3.42
CA ALA A 235 9.65 -7.33 -2.10
C ALA A 235 10.30 -8.72 -2.22
N GLN A 236 9.75 -9.60 -3.07
CA GLN A 236 10.31 -10.94 -3.32
C GLN A 236 11.76 -10.89 -3.81
N LYS A 237 12.07 -9.96 -4.72
CA LYS A 237 13.45 -9.78 -5.21
C LYS A 237 14.39 -9.33 -4.09
N LEU A 238 13.92 -8.50 -3.17
CA LEU A 238 14.71 -8.05 -2.02
C LEU A 238 14.99 -9.21 -1.06
N ASP A 239 13.98 -10.03 -0.77
CA ASP A 239 14.09 -11.21 0.07
C ASP A 239 15.07 -12.23 -0.51
N MET A 240 15.06 -12.44 -1.83
CA MET A 240 16.01 -13.34 -2.50
C MET A 240 17.46 -12.83 -2.42
N VAL A 241 17.67 -11.51 -2.52
CA VAL A 241 19.00 -10.91 -2.32
C VAL A 241 19.46 -11.10 -0.88
N TYR A 242 18.57 -10.85 0.09
CA TYR A 242 18.86 -11.06 1.51
C TYR A 242 19.23 -12.51 1.80
N TYR A 243 18.46 -13.47 1.26
CA TYR A 243 18.72 -14.90 1.39
C TYR A 243 20.09 -15.31 0.87
N ARG A 244 20.45 -14.85 -0.33
CA ARG A 244 21.75 -15.14 -0.95
C ARG A 244 22.91 -14.63 -0.10
N ILE A 245 22.83 -13.40 0.39
CA ILE A 245 23.91 -12.82 1.19
C ILE A 245 24.11 -13.59 2.50
N LEU A 246 23.01 -14.02 3.11
CA LEU A 246 23.03 -14.78 4.35
C LEU A 246 23.58 -16.21 4.12
N LEU A 247 23.39 -16.79 2.92
CA LEU A 247 24.08 -18.01 2.49
C LEU A 247 25.59 -17.80 2.32
N ASP A 248 26.01 -16.78 1.57
CA ASP A 248 27.43 -16.52 1.27
C ASP A 248 28.26 -16.42 2.58
N ARG A 249 27.73 -15.74 3.61
CA ARG A 249 28.40 -15.66 4.92
C ARG A 249 28.54 -17.00 5.64
N LEU A 250 27.52 -17.84 5.60
CA LEU A 250 27.52 -19.15 6.28
C LEU A 250 28.57 -20.09 5.69
N PHE A 251 28.86 -19.99 4.39
CA PHE A 251 29.89 -20.81 3.76
C PHE A 251 31.29 -20.28 4.04
N CYS A 252 31.49 -18.96 4.15
CA CYS A 252 32.77 -18.38 4.52
C CYS A 252 33.18 -18.70 5.98
N ASP A 253 32.23 -18.71 6.92
CA ASP A 253 32.51 -19.01 8.35
C ASP A 253 32.87 -20.50 8.60
N THR A 254 32.66 -21.38 7.60
CA THR A 254 33.01 -22.81 7.69
C THR A 254 34.36 -23.16 7.08
N ALA A 255 35.10 -22.18 6.54
CA ALA A 255 36.37 -22.39 5.85
C ALA A 255 37.62 -22.05 6.70
N ASP A 256 37.43 -21.53 7.91
CA ASP A 256 38.47 -21.30 8.95
C ASP A 256 38.30 -22.31 10.10
#